data_AF-A0A2K6RW15-F1
#
_entry.id   AF-A0A2K6RW15-F1
#
_cell.length_a   1.000
_cell.length_b   1.000
_cell.length_c   1.000
_cell.angle_alpha   90.00
_cell.angle_beta   90.00
_cell.angle_gamma   90.00
#
_symmetry.space_group_name_H-M   'P 1'
#
loop_
_entity.id
_entity.type
_entity.pdbx_description
1 polymer ?
#
loop_
_entity_poly.entity_id
_entity_poly.type
_entity_poly.pdbx_seq_one_letter_code
_entity_poly.pdbx_strand_id
1 'polypeptide(L)' 'MTMEEMKNEAETTSMVSTPLYAVTYPVFNELERVNLSASQTLRAAFIKSNPVIY' A
#
# COMPACT_ATOMS: atom_id res chain seq x y z
N MET A 1 -6.52 23.24 10.09
CA MET A 1 -5.52 22.52 9.29
C MET A 1 -5.11 23.44 8.15
N THR A 2 -3.85 23.86 8.13
CA THR A 2 -3.34 24.75 7.08
C THR A 2 -2.99 23.98 5.82
N MET A 3 -2.96 24.66 4.66
CA MET A 3 -2.68 24.05 3.36
C MET A 3 -1.30 23.38 3.31
N GLU A 4 -0.35 23.88 4.11
CA GLU A 4 0.98 23.29 4.29
C GLU A 4 0.97 22.02 5.16
N GLU A 5 0.15 21.94 6.21
CA GLU A 5 -0.04 20.71 6.99
C GLU A 5 -0.64 19.59 6.13
N MET A 6 -1.65 19.90 5.30
CA MET A 6 -2.27 18.92 4.39
C MET A 6 -1.30 18.39 3.33
N LYS A 7 -0.43 19.27 2.81
CA LYS A 7 0.61 18.91 1.84
C LYS A 7 1.65 17.99 2.48
N ASN A 8 2.13 18.35 3.67
CA ASN A 8 3.11 17.54 4.40
C ASN A 8 2.54 16.19 4.83
N GLU A 9 1.28 16.11 5.27
CA GLU A 9 0.62 14.82 5.56
C GLU A 9 0.50 13.96 4.30
N ALA A 10 0.07 14.52 3.17
CA ALA A 10 -0.03 13.77 1.91
C ALA A 10 1.35 13.30 1.38
N GLU A 11 2.37 14.16 1.44
CA GLU A 11 3.75 13.82 1.07
C GLU A 11 4.36 12.78 2.01
N THR A 12 4.11 12.88 3.32
CA THR A 12 4.56 11.89 4.31
C THR A 12 3.85 10.56 4.14
N THR A 13 2.54 10.57 3.85
CA THR A 13 1.77 9.36 3.53
C THR A 13 2.27 8.71 2.24
N SER A 14 2.63 9.51 1.24
CA SER A 14 3.23 9.05 -0.03
C SER A 14 4.63 8.44 0.16
N MET A 15 5.48 9.08 0.98
CA MET A 15 6.84 8.60 1.32
C MET A 15 6.83 7.35 2.22
N VAL A 16 5.79 7.15 3.04
CA VAL A 16 5.62 5.93 3.85
C VAL A 16 4.97 4.80 3.03
N SER A 17 4.14 5.15 2.05
CA SER A 17 3.52 4.19 1.12
C SER A 17 4.56 3.55 0.19
N THR A 18 5.62 4.26 -0.20
CA THR A 18 6.62 3.75 -1.15
C THR A 18 7.40 2.54 -0.61
N PRO A 19 7.98 2.57 0.61
CA PRO A 19 8.60 1.41 1.25
C PRO A 19 7.60 0.28 1.53
N LEU A 20 6.38 0.64 1.93
CA LEU A 20 5.34 -0.32 2.27
C LEU A 20 4.88 -1.14 1.05
N TYR A 21 4.70 -0.49 -0.11
CA TYR A 21 4.42 -1.15 -1.39
C TYR A 21 5.62 -1.96 -1.89
N ALA A 22 6.86 -1.45 -1.73
CA ALA A 22 8.07 -2.15 -2.15
C ALA A 22 8.30 -3.49 -1.43
N VAL A 23 7.82 -3.63 -0.18
CA VAL A 23 7.93 -4.88 0.57
C VAL A 23 6.72 -5.79 0.35
N THR A 24 5.50 -5.24 0.29
CA THR A 24 4.28 -6.06 0.24
C THR A 24 4.01 -6.69 -1.12
N TYR A 25 4.34 -6.01 -2.21
CA TYR A 25 4.13 -6.56 -3.56
C TYR A 25 4.96 -7.82 -3.85
N PRO A 26 6.27 -7.87 -3.53
CA PRO A 26 7.06 -9.10 -3.65
C PRO A 26 6.50 -10.27 -2.83
N VAL A 27 6.00 -9.99 -1.61
CA VAL A 27 5.38 -11.02 -0.75
C VAL A 27 4.13 -11.60 -1.40
N PHE A 28 3.28 -10.77 -2.01
CA PHE A 28 2.11 -11.26 -2.74
C PHE A 28 2.48 -12.06 -3.99
N ASN A 29 3.54 -11.68 -4.70
CA ASN A 29 4.02 -12.42 -5.86
C ASN A 29 4.52 -13.83 -5.49
N GLU A 30 5.24 -13.97 -4.37
CA GLU A 30 5.66 -15.29 -3.88
C GLU A 30 4.45 -16.09 -3.34
N LEU A 31 3.52 -15.43 -2.64
CA LEU A 31 2.31 -16.09 -2.17
C LEU A 31 1.41 -16.57 -3.31
N GLU A 32 1.38 -15.87 -4.44
CA GLU A 32 0.60 -16.24 -5.62
C GLU A 32 1.03 -17.60 -6.20
N ARG A 33 2.33 -17.91 -6.13
CA ARG A 33 2.89 -19.20 -6.58
C ARG A 33 2.44 -20.38 -5.73
N VAL A 34 2.07 -20.13 -4.47
CA VAL A 34 1.65 -21.16 -3.50
C VAL A 34 0.12 -21.19 -3.36
N ASN A 35 -0.53 -20.02 -3.35
CA ASN A 35 -1.96 -19.85 -3.19
C ASN A 35 -2.45 -18.52 -3.80
N LEU A 36 -2.91 -18.61 -5.05
CA LEU A 36 -3.47 -17.49 -5.82
C LEU A 36 -4.61 -16.76 -5.08
N SER A 37 -5.56 -17.50 -4.50
CA SER A 37 -6.76 -16.94 -3.85
C SER A 37 -6.40 -16.13 -2.60
N ALA A 38 -5.48 -16.64 -1.78
CA ALA A 38 -5.00 -15.93 -0.60
C ALA A 38 -4.23 -14.67 -0.98
N SER A 39 -3.35 -14.74 -1.99
CA SER A 39 -2.60 -13.58 -2.49
C SER A 39 -3.53 -12.45 -2.96
N GLN A 40 -4.54 -12.77 -3.78
CA GLN A 40 -5.50 -11.81 -4.28
C GLN A 40 -6.32 -11.17 -3.15
N THR A 41 -6.79 -11.96 -2.19
CA THR A 41 -7.59 -11.48 -1.05
C THR A 41 -6.79 -10.51 -0.18
N LEU A 42 -5.55 -10.88 0.17
CA LEU A 42 -4.69 -10.06 1.00
C LEU A 42 -4.27 -8.77 0.29
N ARG A 43 -3.95 -8.84 -1.02
CA ARG A 43 -3.63 -7.65 -1.81
C ARG A 43 -4.81 -6.68 -1.89
N ALA A 44 -6.03 -7.17 -2.08
CA ALA A 44 -7.23 -6.34 -2.09
C ALA A 44 -7.49 -5.68 -0.73
N ALA A 45 -7.36 -6.44 0.37
CA ALA A 45 -7.47 -5.91 1.73
C ALA A 45 -6.41 -4.84 2.02
N PHE A 46 -5.18 -5.07 1.54
CA PHE A 46 -4.05 -4.16 1.74
C PHE A 46 -4.24 -2.82 1.02
N ILE A 47 -4.68 -2.85 -0.24
CA ILE A 47 -5.02 -1.65 -1.02
C ILE A 47 -6.19 -0.90 -0.39
N LYS A 48 -7.22 -1.62 0.07
CA LYS A 48 -8.37 -1.00 0.75
C LYS A 48 -7.98 -0.32 2.07
N SER A 49 -7.05 -0.91 2.83
CA SER A 49 -6.57 -0.37 4.09
C SER A 49 -5.57 0.79 3.93
N ASN A 50 -4.94 0.90 2.75
CA ASN A 50 -4.00 1.95 2.42
C ASN A 50 -4.43 2.58 1.08
N PRO A 51 -5.50 3.39 1.08
CA PRO A 51 -5.89 4.15 -0.10
C PRO A 51 -4.77 5.15 -0.37
N VAL A 52 -3.81 4.75 -1.20
CA VAL A 52 -2.91 5.70 -1.84
C VAL A 52 -3.83 6.65 -2.57
N ILE A 53 -3.88 7.89 -2.07
CA ILE A 53 -4.65 8.97 -2.68
C ILE A 53 -4.03 9.17 -4.07
N TYR A 54 -4.79 8.79 -5.11
CA TYR A 54 -4.45 9.06 -6.51
C TYR A 54 -4.44 10.56 -6.78
#